data_AF-A0A929UH00-F1
#
_entry.id   AF-A0A929UH00-F1
#
_cell.length_a   1.000
_cell.length_b   1.000
_cell.length_c   1.000
_cell.angle_alpha   90.00
_cell.angle_beta   90.00
_cell.angle_gamma   90.00
#
_symmetry.space_group_name_H-M   'P 1'
#
loop_
_entity.id
_entity.type
_entity.pdbx_description
1 polymer ?
#
loop_
_entity_poly.entity_id
_entity_poly.type
_entity_poly.pdbx_seq_one_letter_code
_entity_poly.pdbx_strand_id
1 'polypeptide(L)' 'MLMPKRVKHRKTFRGTMAHKTSRGTTISHGEYGIVALEPCWIRSNQIEAARVAMTRFIKRGGQVWIKIFPDKPVTA' A
#
# COMPACT_ATOMS: atom_id res chain seq x y z
N MET A 1 10.75 7.01 0.21
CA MET A 1 9.63 6.22 0.78
C MET A 1 8.38 7.08 0.77
N LEU A 2 7.24 6.52 0.39
CA LEU A 2 5.96 7.23 0.35
C LEU A 2 5.62 7.77 1.74
N MET A 3 5.25 9.05 1.82
CA MET A 3 4.76 9.70 3.05
C MET A 3 3.87 10.91 2.71
N PRO A 4 2.89 11.26 3.56
CA PRO A 4 2.15 12.51 3.39
C PRO A 4 3.07 13.73 3.49
N LYS A 5 2.91 14.70 2.60
CA LYS A 5 3.67 15.97 2.66
C LYS A 5 3.29 16.82 3.87
N ARG A 6 2.01 16.84 4.26
CA ARG A 6 1.49 17.62 5.38
C ARG A 6 0.42 16.79 6.10
N VAL A 7 0.48 16.77 7.43
CA VAL A 7 -0.53 16.13 8.29
C VAL A 7 -1.08 17.14 9.28
N LYS A 8 -2.37 17.03 9.62
CA LYS A 8 -3.01 17.90 10.63
C LYS A 8 -2.50 17.61 12.04
N HIS A 9 -2.29 16.33 12.36
CA HIS A 9 -1.81 15.86 13.65
C HIS A 9 -0.64 14.90 13.47
N ARG A 10 0.39 15.02 14.33
CA ARG A 10 1.60 14.18 14.27
C ARG A 10 1.42 12.80 14.90
N LYS A 11 0.50 12.68 15.87
CA LYS A 11 0.20 11.44 16.60
C LYS A 11 -1.26 11.08 16.36
N THR A 12 -1.51 9.81 16.05
CA THR A 12 -2.84 9.28 15.78
C THR A 12 -3.04 7.97 16.52
N PHE A 13 -4.27 7.67 16.92
CA PHE A 13 -4.62 6.35 17.45
C PHE A 13 -4.38 5.25 16.40
N ARG A 14 -3.92 4.07 16.84
CA ARG A 14 -3.71 2.94 15.94
C ARG A 14 -5.02 2.47 15.30
N GLY A 15 -6.09 2.42 16.08
CA GLY A 15 -7.39 1.88 15.66
C GLY A 15 -7.35 0.35 15.51
N THR A 16 -8.46 -0.23 15.09
CA THR A 16 -8.63 -1.68 14.95
C THR A 16 -8.83 -2.07 13.49
N MET A 17 -8.11 -3.10 13.02
CA MET A 17 -8.29 -3.67 11.68
C MET A 17 -9.43 -4.71 11.71
N ALA A 18 -10.63 -4.26 12.05
CA ALA A 18 -11.82 -5.10 12.04
C ALA A 18 -12.56 -4.94 10.70
N HIS A 19 -13.23 -6.02 10.26
CA HIS A 19 -14.07 -6.11 9.07
C HIS A 19 -13.35 -6.23 7.72
N LYS A 20 -14.10 -6.69 6.73
CA LYS A 20 -13.67 -6.79 5.33
C LYS A 20 -13.80 -5.43 4.65
N THR A 21 -12.85 -5.13 3.78
CA THR A 21 -12.85 -3.88 2.99
C THR A 21 -13.98 -3.91 1.96
N SER A 22 -14.81 -2.86 1.93
CA SER A 22 -15.92 -2.71 0.97
C SER A 22 -15.50 -2.04 -0.35
N ARG A 23 -14.34 -1.38 -0.38
CA ARG A 23 -13.83 -0.61 -1.53
C ARG A 23 -12.43 -1.04 -1.94
N GLY A 24 -12.09 -0.83 -3.21
CA GLY A 24 -10.75 -1.11 -3.72
C GLY A 24 -10.49 -2.57 -4.13
N THR A 25 -11.51 -3.43 -4.03
CA THR A 25 -11.44 -4.88 -4.34
C THR A 25 -11.43 -5.18 -5.85
N THR A 26 -11.88 -4.24 -6.69
CA THR A 26 -11.88 -4.40 -8.15
C THR A 26 -10.58 -3.92 -8.79
N ILE A 27 -10.19 -4.58 -9.88
CA ILE A 27 -9.08 -4.14 -10.73
C ILE A 27 -9.57 -2.93 -11.54
N SER A 28 -8.93 -1.78 -11.32
CA SER A 28 -9.27 -0.54 -12.01
C SER A 28 -8.20 -0.11 -13.02
N HIS A 29 -7.01 -0.71 -12.93
CA HIS A 29 -5.87 -0.43 -13.80
C HIS A 29 -5.16 -1.75 -14.11
N GLY A 30 -4.74 -1.91 -15.36
CA GLY A 30 -4.09 -3.13 -15.84
C GLY A 30 -5.02 -4.33 -15.93
N GLU A 31 -4.43 -5.48 -16.22
CA GLU A 31 -5.15 -6.75 -16.44
C GLU A 31 -5.07 -7.68 -15.22
N TYR A 32 -4.03 -7.53 -14.39
CA TYR A 32 -3.74 -8.40 -13.25
C TYR A 32 -3.58 -7.59 -11.96
N GLY A 33 -3.91 -8.20 -10.82
CA GLY A 33 -3.82 -7.57 -9.51
C GLY A 33 -3.43 -8.55 -8.40
N ILE A 34 -2.79 -8.02 -7.36
CA ILE A 34 -2.47 -8.75 -6.13
C ILE A 34 -3.49 -8.34 -5.06
N VAL A 35 -4.13 -9.33 -4.44
CA VAL A 35 -5.16 -9.12 -3.40
C VAL A 35 -4.65 -9.65 -2.07
N ALA A 36 -4.81 -8.86 -1.01
CA ALA A 36 -4.52 -9.30 0.35
C ALA A 36 -5.65 -10.19 0.87
N LEU A 37 -5.28 -11.33 1.46
CA LEU A 37 -6.24 -12.27 2.05
C LEU A 37 -6.45 -12.03 3.56
N GLU A 38 -5.47 -11.41 4.21
CA GLU A 38 -5.43 -11.21 5.66
C GLU A 38 -5.23 -9.73 6.01
N PRO A 39 -5.77 -9.27 7.16
CA PRO A 39 -5.56 -7.91 7.63
C PRO A 39 -4.13 -7.74 8.18
N CYS A 40 -3.36 -6.79 7.63
CA CYS A 40 -2.03 -6.49 8.13
C CYS A 40 -1.67 -5.00 7.99
N TRP A 41 -0.71 -4.55 8.80
CA TRP A 41 -0.10 -3.24 8.67
C TRP A 41 1.03 -3.28 7.64
N ILE A 42 0.93 -2.48 6.60
CA ILE A 42 1.94 -2.40 5.53
C ILE A 42 2.75 -1.12 5.69
N ARG A 43 4.08 -1.26 5.73
CA ARG A 43 5.05 -0.16 5.84
C ARG A 43 5.48 0.34 4.46
N SER A 44 5.90 1.59 4.38
CA SER A 44 6.35 2.21 3.12
C SER A 44 7.57 1.51 2.48
N ASN A 45 8.44 0.89 3.27
CA ASN A 45 9.58 0.12 2.76
C ASN A 45 9.17 -1.22 2.16
N GLN A 46 8.12 -1.88 2.69
CA GLN A 46 7.59 -3.13 2.13
C GLN A 46 6.96 -2.89 0.75
N ILE A 47 6.21 -1.80 0.61
CA ILE A 47 5.64 -1.38 -0.69
C ILE A 47 6.76 -1.16 -1.71
N GLU A 48 7.81 -0.45 -1.30
CA GLU A 48 8.94 -0.15 -2.19
C GLU A 48 9.73 -1.40 -2.56
N ALA A 49 9.97 -2.31 -1.61
CA ALA A 49 10.61 -3.59 -1.88
C ALA A 49 9.80 -4.43 -2.88
N ALA A 50 8.49 -4.54 -2.70
CA ALA A 50 7.60 -5.26 -3.61
C ALA A 50 7.60 -4.63 -5.02
N ARG A 51 7.49 -3.31 -5.11
CA ARG A 51 7.55 -2.57 -6.38
C ARG A 51 8.87 -2.81 -7.11
N VAL A 52 10.00 -2.72 -6.41
CA VAL A 52 11.33 -2.96 -6.98
C VAL A 52 11.46 -4.40 -7.46
N ALA A 53 10.99 -5.38 -6.70
CA ALA A 53 11.00 -6.79 -7.10
C ALA A 53 10.19 -7.03 -8.39
N MET A 54 8.95 -6.55 -8.43
CA MET A 54 8.08 -6.67 -9.62
C MET A 54 8.68 -5.99 -10.84
N THR A 55 9.13 -4.74 -10.70
CA THR A 55 9.71 -3.97 -11.81
C THR A 55 11.03 -4.55 -12.32
N ARG A 56 11.85 -5.17 -11.46
CA ARG A 56 13.05 -5.87 -11.89
C ARG A 56 12.73 -7.15 -12.65
N PHE A 57 11.76 -7.93 -12.19
CA PHE A 57 11.36 -9.17 -12.83
C PHE A 57 10.87 -8.97 -14.26
N ILE A 58 10.03 -7.95 -14.49
CA ILE A 58 9.54 -7.57 -15.83
C ILE A 58 10.58 -6.80 -16.66
N LYS A 59 11.83 -6.71 -16.20
CA LYS A 59 12.94 -5.95 -16.84
C LYS A 59 12.57 -4.49 -17.13
N ARG A 60 11.75 -3.88 -16.26
CA ARG A 60 11.17 -2.53 -16.40
C ARG A 60 10.30 -2.36 -17.65
N GLY A 61 9.86 -3.45 -18.28
CA GLY A 61 8.85 -3.45 -19.33
C GLY A 61 7.45 -3.54 -18.72
N GLY A 62 6.50 -2.78 -19.25
CA GLY A 62 5.12 -2.72 -18.74
C GLY A 62 4.91 -1.70 -17.62
N GLN A 63 3.65 -1.57 -17.19
CA GLN A 63 3.22 -0.60 -16.19
C GLN A 63 2.81 -1.31 -14.90
N VAL A 64 3.21 -0.76 -13.76
CA VAL A 64 2.89 -1.27 -12.41
C VAL A 64 2.23 -0.15 -11.63
N TRP A 65 1.03 -0.42 -11.12
CA TRP A 65 0.27 0.52 -10.29
C TRP A 65 0.31 0.10 -8.82
N ILE A 66 0.58 1.06 -7.94
CA ILE A 66 0.44 0.87 -6.49
C ILE A 66 -0.88 1.50 -6.06
N LYS A 67 -1.82 0.68 -5.56
CA LYS A 67 -3.15 1.13 -5.12
C LYS A 67 -3.24 1.45 -3.62
N ILE A 68 -2.14 1.34 -2.87
CA ILE A 68 -2.09 1.60 -1.41
C ILE A 68 -1.07 2.67 -1.07
N PHE A 69 -1.32 3.44 -0.02
CA PHE A 69 -0.43 4.51 0.43
C PHE A 69 -0.33 4.53 1.96
N PRO A 70 0.87 4.69 2.54
CA PRO A 70 1.07 4.72 3.99
C PRO A 70 0.85 6.15 4.53
N ASP A 71 -0.40 6.50 4.79
CA ASP A 71 -0.80 7.82 5.30
C ASP A 71 -0.74 7.94 6.83
N LYS A 72 -1.00 6.84 7.54
CA LYS A 72 -1.10 6.85 9.01
C LYS A 72 0.28 6.83 9.68
N PRO A 73 0.62 7.82 10.53
CA PRO A 73 1.84 7.79 11.32
C PRO A 73 1.73 6.80 12.49
N VAL A 74 2.82 6.07 12.76
CA VAL A 74 2.95 5.16 13.91
C VAL A 74 4.14 5.60 14.74
N THR A 75 3.92 5.89 16.01
CA THR A 75 4.99 6.16 16.99
C THR A 75 5.30 4.89 17.79
N ALA A 76 6.57 4.74 18.17
CA ALA A 76 7.03 3.73 19.14
C ALA A 76 6.50 4.04 20.54
#